data_AF-A0A8T4U242-F1
#
_entry.id   AF-A0A8T4U242-F1
#
_cell.length_a   1.000
_cell.length_b   1.000
_cell.length_c   1.000
_cell.angle_alpha   90.00
_cell.angle_beta   90.00
_cell.angle_gamma   90.00
#
_symmetry.space_group_name_H-M   'P 1'
#
loop_
_entity.id
_entity.type
_entity.pdbx_description
1 polymer ?
#
loop_
_entity_poly.entity_id
_entity_poly.type
_entity_poly.pdbx_seq_one_letter_code
_entity_poly.pdbx_strand_id
1 'polypeptide(L)'
;MYKISETDKHYLGALVVLTGVIFFWRGLWAVLDMTPVIENAFVSLFIGLTIMTLTGVIFKEFDPFAAKIQKTMEILHEIVSHKHDKEKDFKIKYFDEASQKHHIIQHHKIKRIEHNFIVFEEKGKDVFIPVHKIHEIHQHDKVIWKK
;
A
#
# COMPACT_ATOMS: atom_id res chain seq x y z
N MET A 1 -7.19 -31.54 30.26
CA MET A 1 -6.93 -31.44 28.80
C MET A 1 -6.85 -29.96 28.47
N TYR A 2 -5.65 -29.40 28.29
CA TYR A 2 -5.49 -27.96 28.02
C TYR A 2 -5.96 -27.65 26.59
N LYS A 3 -6.98 -26.79 26.45
CA LYS A 3 -7.36 -26.20 25.16
C LYS A 3 -6.49 -24.99 24.91
N ILE A 4 -5.56 -25.11 23.96
CA ILE A 4 -4.74 -23.99 23.46
C ILE A 4 -5.69 -22.99 22.79
N SER A 5 -5.56 -21.70 23.12
CA SER A 5 -6.38 -20.66 22.51
C SER A 5 -6.03 -20.47 21.04
N GLU A 6 -6.97 -19.94 20.25
CA GLU A 6 -6.72 -19.68 18.83
C GLU A 6 -5.60 -18.66 18.62
N THR A 7 -5.51 -17.68 19.52
CA THR A 7 -4.43 -16.69 19.59
C THR A 7 -3.05 -17.34 19.80
N ASP A 8 -2.95 -18.33 20.69
CA ASP A 8 -1.67 -19.02 20.96
C ASP A 8 -1.19 -19.83 19.75
N LYS A 9 -2.11 -20.38 18.96
CA LYS A 9 -1.77 -21.09 17.71
C LYS A 9 -1.15 -20.14 16.70
N HIS A 10 -1.67 -18.91 16.59
CA HIS A 10 -1.08 -17.89 15.72
C HIS A 10 0.31 -17.47 16.20
N TYR A 11 0.51 -17.29 17.50
CA TYR A 11 1.83 -16.98 18.05
C TYR A 11 2.84 -18.10 17.83
N LEU A 12 2.47 -19.36 18.11
CA LEU A 12 3.34 -20.52 17.85
C LEU A 12 3.65 -20.67 16.36
N GLY A 13 2.65 -20.49 15.50
CA GLY A 13 2.83 -20.49 14.05
C GLY A 13 3.80 -19.41 13.59
N ALA A 14 3.63 -18.17 14.06
CA ALA A 14 4.53 -17.07 13.75
C ALA A 14 5.97 -17.34 14.23
N LEU A 15 6.13 -17.94 15.42
CA LEU A 15 7.43 -18.29 15.98
C LEU A 15 8.14 -19.37 15.16
N VAL A 16 7.40 -20.40 14.73
CA VAL A 16 7.92 -21.46 13.83
C VAL A 16 8.33 -20.86 12.48
N VAL A 17 7.50 -20.01 11.89
CA VAL A 17 7.80 -19.33 10.62
C VAL A 17 9.07 -18.48 10.77
N LEU A 18 9.15 -17.64 11.80
CA LEU A 18 10.30 -16.79 12.06
C LEU A 18 11.60 -17.61 12.22
N THR A 19 11.53 -18.67 13.02
CA THR A 19 12.66 -19.58 13.24
C THR A 19 13.08 -20.24 11.93
N GLY A 20 12.12 -20.68 11.12
CA GLY A 20 12.36 -21.23 9.78
C GLY A 20 13.07 -20.25 8.85
N VAL A 21 12.66 -18.98 8.82
CA VAL A 21 13.33 -17.94 8.01
C VAL A 21 14.78 -17.73 8.46
N ILE A 22 15.04 -17.67 9.77
CA ILE A 22 16.39 -17.48 10.30
C ILE A 22 17.30 -18.65 9.90
N PHE A 23 16.84 -19.89 10.09
CA PHE A 23 17.62 -21.08 9.71
C PHE A 23 17.81 -21.19 8.20
N PHE A 24 16.78 -20.87 7.41
CA PHE A 24 16.88 -20.83 5.95
C PHE A 24 17.97 -19.85 5.51
N TRP A 25 17.98 -18.63 6.05
CA TRP A 25 18.97 -17.62 5.71
C TRP A 25 20.39 -18.03 6.15
N ARG A 26 20.53 -18.57 7.37
CA ARG A 26 21.81 -19.10 7.87
C ARG A 26 22.34 -20.24 6.99
N GLY A 27 21.47 -21.16 6.60
CA GLY A 27 21.80 -22.28 5.72
C GLY A 27 22.23 -21.82 4.33
N LEU A 28 21.55 -20.81 3.79
CA LEU A 28 21.92 -20.20 2.51
C LEU A 28 23.35 -19.66 2.55
N TRP A 29 23.72 -18.89 3.57
CA TRP A 29 25.10 -18.41 3.73
C TRP A 29 26.12 -19.52 3.91
N ALA A 30 25.81 -20.55 4.69
CA ALA A 30 26.73 -21.68 4.87
C ALA A 30 27.01 -22.43 3.55
N VAL A 31 25.99 -22.59 2.69
CA VAL A 31 26.16 -23.17 1.35
C VAL A 31 26.98 -22.25 0.46
N LEU A 32 26.69 -20.94 0.51
CA LEU A 32 27.43 -19.92 -0.23
C LEU A 32 28.93 -19.92 0.15
N ASP A 33 29.25 -19.98 1.44
CA ASP A 33 30.63 -20.04 1.95
C ASP A 33 31.39 -21.30 1.51
N MET A 34 30.69 -22.43 1.33
CA MET A 34 31.29 -23.67 0.86
C MET A 34 31.55 -23.67 -0.66
N THR A 35 30.90 -22.77 -1.41
CA THR A 35 31.11 -22.65 -2.85
C THR A 35 32.17 -21.60 -3.18
N PRO A 36 33.35 -21.96 -3.70
CA PRO A 36 34.41 -21.00 -4.06
C PRO A 36 34.02 -20.08 -5.25
N VAL A 37 32.82 -20.23 -5.78
CA VAL A 37 32.27 -19.48 -6.92
C VAL A 37 32.04 -18.00 -6.58
N ILE A 38 31.84 -17.67 -5.29
CA ILE A 38 31.53 -16.30 -4.85
C ILE A 38 32.78 -15.41 -4.77
N GLU A 39 33.97 -16.02 -4.75
CA GLU A 39 35.24 -15.26 -4.81
C GLU A 39 35.38 -14.51 -6.14
N ASN A 40 34.69 -14.98 -7.20
CA ASN A 40 34.65 -14.26 -8.47
C ASN A 40 33.72 -13.05 -8.38
N ALA A 41 34.32 -11.85 -8.46
CA ALA A 41 33.61 -10.57 -8.38
C ALA A 41 32.43 -10.46 -9.37
N PHE A 42 32.55 -11.00 -10.59
CA PHE A 42 31.48 -10.95 -11.58
C PHE A 42 30.29 -11.84 -11.21
N VAL A 43 30.55 -13.00 -10.61
CA VAL A 43 29.49 -13.92 -10.19
C VAL A 43 28.74 -13.35 -8.98
N SER A 44 29.47 -12.80 -8.02
CA SER A 44 28.89 -12.10 -6.87
C SER A 44 28.00 -10.92 -7.30
N LEU A 45 28.47 -10.12 -8.27
CA LEU A 45 27.69 -9.02 -8.84
C LEU A 45 26.42 -9.51 -9.55
N PHE A 46 26.51 -10.59 -10.33
CA PHE A 46 25.35 -11.16 -11.03
C PHE A 46 24.30 -11.71 -10.06
N ILE A 47 24.73 -12.41 -9.01
CA ILE A 47 23.84 -12.92 -7.96
C ILE A 47 23.17 -11.75 -7.24
N GLY A 48 23.94 -10.72 -6.87
CA GLY A 48 23.41 -9.51 -6.23
C GLY A 48 22.34 -8.82 -7.08
N LEU A 49 22.60 -8.62 -8.37
CA LEU A 49 21.61 -8.05 -9.30
C LEU A 49 20.38 -8.93 -9.47
N THR A 50 20.57 -10.25 -9.51
CA THR A 50 19.47 -11.21 -9.61
C THR A 50 18.57 -11.13 -8.37
N ILE A 51 19.15 -11.15 -7.17
CA ILE A 51 18.40 -11.02 -5.91
C ILE A 51 17.68 -9.66 -5.87
N MET A 52 18.35 -8.57 -6.23
CA MET A 52 17.74 -7.23 -6.25
C MET A 52 16.56 -7.17 -7.21
N THR A 53 16.69 -7.73 -8.42
CA THR A 53 15.63 -7.75 -9.43
C THR A 53 14.45 -8.61 -8.97
N LEU A 54 14.72 -9.84 -8.49
CA LEU A 54 13.68 -10.73 -7.98
C LEU A 54 12.96 -10.12 -6.77
N THR A 55 13.70 -9.52 -5.84
CA THR A 55 13.12 -8.85 -4.67
C THR A 55 12.23 -7.70 -5.09
N GLY A 56 12.65 -6.89 -6.08
CA GLY A 56 11.82 -5.81 -6.63
C GLY A 56 10.54 -6.30 -7.30
N VAL A 57 10.61 -7.40 -8.05
CA VAL A 57 9.44 -8.03 -8.69
C VAL A 57 8.48 -8.57 -7.64
N ILE A 58 8.98 -9.34 -6.66
CA ILE A 58 8.18 -9.87 -5.55
C ILE A 58 7.54 -8.71 -4.79
N PHE A 59 8.28 -7.67 -4.44
CA PHE A 59 7.72 -6.53 -3.70
C PHE A 59 6.56 -5.87 -4.45
N LYS A 60 6.68 -5.73 -5.78
CA LYS A 60 5.61 -5.16 -6.62
C LYS A 60 4.35 -6.03 -6.64
N GLU A 61 4.51 -7.36 -6.66
CA GLU A 61 3.39 -8.30 -6.73
C GLU A 61 2.71 -8.48 -5.37
N PHE A 62 3.49 -8.42 -4.29
CA PHE A 62 3.01 -8.60 -2.92
C PHE A 62 2.66 -7.29 -2.21
N ASP A 63 2.71 -6.12 -2.85
CA ASP A 63 2.30 -4.86 -2.23
C ASP A 63 0.78 -4.87 -1.96
N PRO A 64 0.33 -5.12 -0.71
CA PRO A 64 -1.09 -5.20 -0.40
C PRO A 64 -1.76 -3.82 -0.44
N PHE A 65 -0.95 -2.74 -0.46
CA PHE A 65 -1.42 -1.37 -0.56
C PHE A 65 -1.67 -0.98 -2.01
N ALA A 66 -0.88 -1.49 -2.96
CA ALA A 66 -1.06 -1.20 -4.39
C ALA A 66 -2.48 -1.56 -4.87
N ALA A 67 -2.97 -2.76 -4.57
CA ALA A 67 -4.31 -3.19 -4.96
C ALA A 67 -5.43 -2.31 -4.34
N LYS A 68 -5.28 -1.92 -3.07
CA LYS A 68 -6.23 -1.03 -2.39
C LYS A 68 -6.21 0.39 -2.98
N ILE A 69 -5.03 0.91 -3.28
CA ILE A 69 -4.85 2.22 -3.90
C ILE A 69 -5.45 2.22 -5.31
N GLN A 70 -5.22 1.16 -6.08
CA GLN A 70 -5.74 1.04 -7.45
C GLN A 70 -7.27 1.10 -7.51
N LYS A 71 -7.96 0.34 -6.65
CA LYS A 71 -9.43 0.40 -6.55
C LYS A 71 -9.94 1.80 -6.14
N THR A 72 -9.23 2.45 -5.22
CA THR A 72 -9.58 3.82 -4.80
C THR A 72 -9.36 4.81 -5.95
N MET A 73 -8.29 4.63 -6.71
CA MET A 73 -7.95 5.45 -7.88
C MET A 73 -8.97 5.31 -9.02
N GLU A 74 -9.45 4.09 -9.28
CA GLU A 74 -10.53 3.85 -10.27
C GLU A 74 -11.80 4.64 -9.91
N ILE A 75 -12.22 4.57 -8.65
CA ILE A 75 -13.39 5.33 -8.14
C ILE A 75 -13.13 6.84 -8.25
N LEU A 76 -11.94 7.30 -7.88
CA LEU A 76 -11.60 8.72 -7.98
C LEU A 76 -11.58 9.23 -9.42
N HIS A 77 -11.06 8.44 -10.36
CA HIS A 77 -11.10 8.78 -11.78
C HIS A 77 -12.53 8.86 -12.30
N GLU A 78 -13.41 7.95 -11.88
CA GLU A 78 -14.84 8.03 -12.19
C GLU A 78 -15.49 9.30 -11.61
N ILE A 79 -15.14 9.70 -10.39
CA ILE A 79 -15.66 10.94 -9.78
C ILE A 79 -15.18 12.18 -10.56
N VAL A 80 -13.90 12.20 -10.93
CA VAL A 80 -13.32 13.34 -11.67
C VAL A 80 -13.83 13.41 -13.11
N SER A 81 -14.10 12.28 -13.77
CA SER A 81 -14.72 12.29 -15.09
C SER A 81 -16.14 12.88 -15.07
N HIS A 82 -16.84 12.76 -13.94
CA HIS A 82 -18.18 13.33 -13.72
C HIS A 82 -18.16 14.72 -13.06
N LYS A 83 -17.03 15.44 -13.09
CA LYS A 83 -16.87 16.74 -12.41
C LYS A 83 -17.91 17.80 -12.81
N HIS A 84 -18.49 17.71 -14.00
CA HIS A 84 -19.52 18.64 -14.49
C HIS A 84 -20.96 18.21 -14.15
N ASP A 85 -21.14 16.98 -13.68
CA ASP A 85 -22.44 16.42 -13.35
C ASP A 85 -22.80 16.73 -11.88
N LYS A 86 -23.45 17.88 -11.69
CA LYS A 86 -23.88 18.35 -10.37
C LYS A 86 -24.89 17.41 -9.70
N GLU A 87 -25.53 16.52 -10.45
CA GLU A 87 -26.52 15.60 -9.90
C GLU A 87 -25.89 14.47 -9.10
N LYS A 88 -24.57 14.24 -9.18
CA LYS A 88 -23.92 13.09 -8.53
C LYS A 88 -23.28 13.36 -7.16
N ASP A 89 -23.50 14.54 -6.56
CA ASP A 89 -22.94 15.03 -5.28
C ASP A 89 -22.02 14.05 -4.51
N PHE A 90 -20.75 13.98 -4.91
CA PHE A 90 -19.75 13.16 -4.24
C PHE A 90 -19.05 13.93 -3.11
N LYS A 91 -18.92 13.29 -1.94
CA LYS A 91 -18.20 13.78 -0.76
C LYS A 91 -17.08 12.82 -0.40
N ILE A 92 -15.85 13.32 -0.36
CA ILE A 92 -14.65 12.54 -0.02
C ILE A 92 -14.22 12.91 1.39
N LYS A 93 -14.16 11.91 2.28
CA LYS A 93 -13.73 12.09 3.67
C LYS A 93 -12.32 11.53 3.83
N TYR A 94 -11.40 12.38 4.25
CA TYR A 94 -10.01 12.02 4.51
C TYR A 94 -9.62 12.38 5.94
N PHE A 95 -8.63 11.67 6.48
CA PHE A 95 -8.08 11.97 7.80
C PHE A 95 -6.82 12.81 7.66
N ASP A 96 -6.79 13.95 8.33
CA ASP A 96 -5.60 14.77 8.44
C ASP A 96 -4.90 14.48 9.77
N GLU A 97 -3.69 13.94 9.68
CA GLU A 97 -2.85 13.60 10.82
C GLU A 97 -2.40 14.85 11.60
N ALA A 98 -2.23 16.00 10.93
CA ALA A 98 -1.80 17.22 11.58
C ALA A 98 -2.90 17.79 12.49
N SER A 99 -4.15 17.75 12.03
CA SER A 99 -5.31 18.23 12.81
C SER A 99 -6.03 17.14 13.61
N GLN A 100 -5.67 15.86 13.43
CA GLN A 100 -6.33 14.68 14.01
C GLN A 100 -7.86 14.68 13.77
N LYS A 101 -8.28 15.22 12.62
CA LYS A 101 -9.69 15.40 12.27
C LYS A 101 -9.99 14.84 10.88
N HIS A 102 -11.24 14.43 10.69
CA HIS A 102 -11.75 14.10 9.38
C HIS A 102 -12.23 15.36 8.69
N HIS A 103 -11.72 15.58 7.49
CA HIS A 103 -12.15 16.66 6.60
C HIS A 103 -12.96 16.09 5.45
N ILE A 104 -13.94 16.87 5.00
CA ILE A 104 -14.83 16.49 3.91
C ILE A 104 -14.57 17.44 2.74
N ILE A 105 -14.21 16.89 1.58
CA ILE A 105 -14.02 17.63 0.34
C ILE A 105 -15.17 17.28 -0.60
N GLN A 106 -15.77 18.31 -1.17
CA GLN A 106 -16.73 18.13 -2.25
C GLN A 106 -15.99 17.94 -3.57
N HIS A 107 -16.47 17.01 -4.40
CA HIS A 107 -15.82 16.65 -5.66
C HIS A 107 -15.58 17.83 -6.62
N HIS A 108 -16.45 18.85 -6.60
CA HIS A 108 -16.30 20.03 -7.45
C HIS A 108 -15.01 20.82 -7.16
N LYS A 109 -14.43 20.71 -5.96
CA LYS A 109 -13.17 21.35 -5.58
C LYS A 109 -11.94 20.62 -6.11
N ILE A 110 -12.10 19.37 -6.56
CA ILE A 110 -11.00 18.55 -7.07
C ILE A 110 -10.61 19.10 -8.45
N LYS A 111 -9.39 19.61 -8.55
CA LYS A 111 -8.84 20.17 -9.78
C LYS A 111 -8.44 19.05 -10.73
N ARG A 112 -7.65 18.11 -10.24
CA ARG A 112 -7.11 16.94 -10.96
C ARG A 112 -6.57 15.89 -9.99
N ILE A 113 -6.24 14.73 -10.52
CA ILE A 113 -5.54 13.65 -9.79
C ILE A 113 -4.15 13.53 -10.41
N GLU A 114 -3.11 13.58 -9.57
CA GLU A 114 -1.72 13.40 -9.98
C GLU A 114 -1.11 12.22 -9.24
N HIS A 115 -0.77 11.15 -9.95
CA HIS A 115 -0.24 9.91 -9.36
C HIS A 115 -1.14 9.42 -8.21
N ASN A 116 -0.63 9.39 -6.98
CA ASN A 116 -1.33 8.96 -5.78
C ASN A 116 -1.88 10.13 -4.95
N PHE A 117 -2.07 11.30 -5.57
CA PHE A 117 -2.55 12.51 -4.92
C PHE A 117 -3.79 13.09 -5.58
N ILE A 118 -4.74 13.50 -4.75
CA ILE A 118 -5.84 14.38 -5.14
C ILE A 118 -5.36 15.81 -4.97
N VAL A 119 -5.50 16.61 -6.03
CA VAL A 119 -5.19 18.04 -6.00
C VAL A 119 -6.50 18.81 -5.98
N PHE A 120 -6.71 19.61 -4.93
CA PHE A 120 -7.85 20.53 -4.84
C PHE A 120 -7.35 21.92 -4.46
N GLU A 121 -8.15 22.93 -4.78
CA GLU A 121 -7.81 24.31 -4.49
C GLU A 121 -8.45 24.76 -3.18
N GLU A 122 -7.64 25.26 -2.26
CA GLU A 122 -8.09 25.85 -1.00
C GLU A 122 -7.36 27.18 -0.76
N LYS A 123 -8.13 28.26 -0.60
CA LYS A 123 -7.60 29.63 -0.38
C LYS A 123 -6.56 30.05 -1.46
N GLY A 124 -6.80 29.68 -2.72
CA GLY A 124 -5.91 30.00 -3.85
C GLY A 124 -4.60 29.22 -3.87
N LYS A 125 -4.48 28.15 -3.07
CA LYS A 125 -3.33 27.24 -3.08
C LYS A 125 -3.77 25.84 -3.46
N ASP A 126 -2.96 25.16 -4.27
CA ASP A 126 -3.14 23.75 -4.59
C ASP A 126 -2.71 22.92 -3.38
N VAL A 127 -3.64 22.12 -2.83
CA VAL A 127 -3.40 21.21 -1.70
C VAL A 127 -3.39 19.78 -2.22
N PHE A 128 -2.39 19.02 -1.79
CA PHE A 128 -2.16 17.64 -2.21
C PHE A 128 -2.55 16.68 -1.09
N ILE A 129 -3.56 15.84 -1.33
CA ILE A 129 -3.94 14.78 -0.39
C ILE A 129 -3.55 13.42 -0.95
N PRO A 130 -2.73 12.65 -0.23
CA PRO A 130 -2.46 11.27 -0.59
C PRO A 130 -3.73 10.42 -0.56
N VAL A 131 -3.94 9.60 -1.60
CA VAL A 131 -5.12 8.73 -1.74
C VAL A 131 -5.26 7.75 -0.56
N HIS A 132 -4.14 7.30 0.02
CA HIS A 132 -4.16 6.39 1.17
C HIS A 132 -4.75 7.00 2.45
N LYS A 133 -4.86 8.33 2.53
CA LYS A 133 -5.49 9.08 3.65
C LYS A 133 -7.01 9.20 3.51
N ILE A 134 -7.57 8.78 2.37
CA ILE A 134 -9.02 8.75 2.16
C ILE A 134 -9.59 7.56 2.93
N HIS A 135 -10.62 7.82 3.73
CA HIS A 135 -11.28 6.80 4.55
C HIS A 135 -12.65 6.43 4.01
N GLU A 136 -13.40 7.40 3.49
CA GLU A 136 -14.75 7.17 3.00
C GLU A 136 -15.04 8.02 1.78
N ILE A 137 -15.75 7.45 0.82
CA ILE A 137 -16.30 8.16 -0.34
C ILE A 137 -17.80 7.95 -0.31
N HIS A 138 -18.53 9.06 -0.30
CA HIS A 138 -19.98 9.10 -0.28
C HIS A 138 -20.49 9.65 -1.60
N GLN A 139 -21.56 9.06 -2.12
CA GLN A 139 -22.36 9.61 -3.21
C GLN A 139 -23.72 9.97 -2.61
N HIS A 140 -24.02 11.27 -2.55
CA HIS A 140 -25.10 11.84 -1.75
C HIS A 140 -24.94 11.50 -0.25
N ASP A 141 -25.69 10.50 0.22
CA ASP A 141 -25.67 9.96 1.59
C ASP A 141 -25.37 8.45 1.63
N LYS A 142 -25.05 7.85 0.47
CA LYS A 142 -24.68 6.43 0.37
C LYS A 142 -23.16 6.28 0.34
N VAL A 143 -22.64 5.45 1.24
CA VAL A 143 -21.22 5.06 1.25
C VAL A 143 -20.96 4.13 0.07
N ILE A 144 -20.21 4.60 -0.93
CA ILE A 144 -19.80 3.77 -2.08
C ILE A 144 -18.48 3.05 -1.82
N TRP A 145 -17.64 3.62 -0.95
CA TRP A 145 -16.37 3.04 -0.58
C TRP A 145 -15.97 3.44 0.84
N LYS A 146 -15.43 2.48 1.59
CA LYS A 146 -14.92 2.66 2.95
C LYS A 146 -13.71 1.76 3.18
N LYS A 147 -12.69 2.33 3.80
CA LYS A 147 -11.45 1.63 4.20
C LYS A 147 -11.63 0.83 5.48
#